data_AF-A0A8J2LAI5-F1
#
_entry.id   AF-A0A8J2LAI5-F1
#
_cell.length_a   1.000
_cell.length_b   1.000
_cell.length_c   1.000
_cell.angle_alpha   90.00
_cell.angle_beta   90.00
_cell.angle_gamma   90.00
#
_symmetry.space_group_name_H-M   'P 1'
#
loop_
_entity.id
_entity.type
_entity.pdbx_description
1 polymer ?
#
loop_
_entity_poly.entity_id
_entity_poly.type
_entity_poly.pdbx_seq_one_letter_code
_entity_poly.pdbx_strand_id
1 'polypeptide(L)'
;ILIIGCGSATTINSDTLTEIRSKGLNLEVLSTEYACTTFNFLNVENRSVAAAMIPPHKIQFVDEDIIKSQRKKKELFMDGYD
;
A
#
# COMPACT_ATOMS: atom_id res chain seq x y z
N ILE A 1 -0.18 0.93 -14.77
CA ILE A 1 0.88 1.57 -13.94
C ILE A 1 1.40 0.53 -12.97
N LEU A 2 2.72 0.46 -12.76
CA LEU A 2 3.35 -0.41 -11.78
C LEU A 2 3.82 0.44 -10.58
N ILE A 3 3.25 0.16 -9.41
CA ILE A 3 3.67 0.75 -8.14
C ILE A 3 4.65 -0.21 -7.45
N ILE A 4 5.77 0.30 -6.95
CA ILE A 4 6.71 -0.46 -6.11
C ILE A 4 6.77 0.17 -4.72
N GLY A 5 6.27 -0.57 -3.72
CA GLY A 5 6.38 -0.25 -2.29
C GLY A 5 7.66 -0.85 -1.72
N CYS A 6 8.61 -0.01 -1.31
CA CYS A 6 9.95 -0.42 -0.85
C CYS A 6 10.09 -0.53 0.67
N GLY A 7 9.01 -0.91 1.36
CA GLY A 7 8.96 -0.96 2.81
C GLY A 7 9.08 0.43 3.41
N SER A 8 10.13 0.65 4.21
CA SER A 8 10.45 1.96 4.81
C SER A 8 11.42 2.79 3.96
N ALA A 9 11.98 2.21 2.89
CA ALA A 9 12.84 2.92 1.96
C ALA A 9 12.04 3.44 0.77
N THR A 10 12.63 4.34 0.00
CA THR A 10 12.09 4.86 -1.27
C THR A 10 13.06 4.71 -2.43
N THR A 11 14.20 4.05 -2.20
CA THR A 11 15.27 3.91 -3.19
C THR A 11 15.38 2.48 -3.69
N ILE A 12 15.44 2.35 -5.00
CA ILE A 12 15.74 1.12 -5.74
C ILE A 12 16.97 1.41 -6.60
N ASN A 13 17.76 0.39 -6.90
CA ASN A 13 18.85 0.46 -7.86
C ASN A 13 18.35 1.06 -9.21
N SER A 14 19.07 2.05 -9.73
CA SER A 14 18.74 2.77 -10.97
C SER A 14 18.70 1.89 -12.21
N ASP A 15 19.54 0.86 -12.27
CA ASP A 15 19.64 -0.05 -13.42
C ASP A 15 18.38 -0.89 -13.53
N THR A 16 17.89 -1.39 -12.39
CA THR A 16 16.60 -2.11 -12.31
C THR A 16 15.43 -1.23 -12.74
N LEU A 17 15.41 0.05 -12.31
CA LEU A 17 14.36 0.98 -12.72
C LEU A 17 14.41 1.28 -14.23
N THR A 18 15.61 1.37 -14.79
CA THR A 18 15.82 1.60 -16.22
C THR A 18 15.36 0.40 -17.04
N GLU A 19 15.66 -0.82 -16.60
CA GLU A 19 15.24 -2.05 -17.27
C GLU A 19 13.71 -2.23 -17.24
N ILE A 20 13.05 -1.86 -16.15
CA ILE A 20 11.59 -1.96 -16.08
C ILE A 20 10.93 -0.87 -16.95
N ARG A 21 11.49 0.35 -16.95
CA ARG A 21 11.00 1.44 -17.82
C ARG A 21 11.21 1.13 -19.30
N SER A 22 12.30 0.46 -19.68
CA SER A 22 12.55 0.06 -21.07
C SER A 22 11.52 -0.95 -21.60
N LYS A 23 10.82 -1.67 -20.70
CA LYS A 23 9.68 -2.55 -21.03
C LYS A 23 8.36 -1.79 -21.25
N GLY A 24 8.38 -0.45 -21.25
CA GLY A 24 7.20 0.39 -21.48
C GLY A 24 6.27 0.53 -20.28
N LEU A 25 6.74 0.17 -19.07
CA LEU A 25 5.94 0.24 -17.85
C LEU A 25 6.13 1.60 -17.17
N ASN A 26 5.02 2.32 -16.98
CA ASN A 26 4.98 3.51 -16.12
C ASN A 26 5.13 3.08 -14.66
N LEU A 27 6.14 3.64 -14.00
CA LEU A 27 6.71 3.11 -12.76
C LEU A 27 6.72 4.19 -11.67
N GLU A 28 6.15 3.86 -10.50
CA GLU A 28 6.08 4.74 -9.34
C GLU A 28 6.69 4.03 -8.13
N VAL A 29 7.69 4.65 -7.49
CA VAL A 29 8.44 4.05 -6.36
C VAL A 29 8.16 4.87 -5.11
N LEU A 30 7.61 4.21 -4.10
CA LEU A 30 7.15 4.84 -2.85
C LEU A 30 7.52 3.96 -1.66
N SER A 31 7.37 4.51 -0.45
CA SER A 31 7.29 3.64 0.74
C SER A 31 6.02 2.79 0.64
N THR A 32 5.99 1.64 1.30
CA THR A 32 4.85 0.72 1.20
C THR A 32 3.54 1.34 1.69
N GLU A 33 3.59 2.22 2.69
CA GLU A 33 2.42 2.95 3.18
C GLU A 33 1.80 3.85 2.10
N TYR A 34 2.62 4.66 1.42
CA TYR A 34 2.16 5.51 0.33
C TYR A 34 1.77 4.69 -0.91
N ALA A 35 2.53 3.62 -1.21
CA ALA A 35 2.21 2.70 -2.30
C ALA A 35 0.84 2.04 -2.13
N CYS A 36 0.48 1.61 -0.93
CA CYS A 36 -0.84 1.06 -0.61
C CYS A 36 -1.93 2.10 -0.87
N THR A 37 -1.74 3.33 -0.42
CA THR A 37 -2.70 4.42 -0.63
C THR A 37 -2.90 4.70 -2.13
N THR A 38 -1.82 4.86 -2.90
CA THR A 38 -1.90 5.10 -4.34
C THR A 38 -2.54 3.93 -5.08
N PHE A 39 -2.16 2.68 -4.76
CA PHE A 39 -2.77 1.50 -5.37
C PHE A 39 -4.28 1.45 -5.13
N ASN A 40 -4.71 1.67 -3.88
CA ASN A 40 -6.13 1.66 -3.52
C ASN A 40 -6.90 2.72 -4.30
N PHE A 41 -6.35 3.93 -4.42
CA PHE A 41 -6.97 4.99 -5.20
C PHE A 41 -7.11 4.61 -6.68
N LEU A 42 -6.02 4.17 -7.32
CA LEU A 42 -6.04 3.76 -8.73
C LEU A 42 -6.95 2.56 -9.01
N ASN A 43 -7.03 1.62 -8.07
CA ASN A 43 -7.87 0.45 -8.18
C ASN A 43 -9.36 0.81 -8.07
N VAL A 44 -9.73 1.72 -7.17
CA VAL A 44 -11.10 2.25 -7.07
C VAL A 44 -11.48 3.07 -8.32
N GLU A 45 -10.54 3.77 -8.93
CA GLU A 45 -10.73 4.42 -10.24
C GLU A 45 -10.89 3.43 -11.42
N ASN A 46 -10.86 2.11 -11.18
CA ASN A 46 -10.89 1.07 -12.21
C ASN A 46 -9.79 1.22 -13.27
N ARG A 47 -8.62 1.72 -12.87
CA ARG A 47 -7.46 1.85 -13.77
C ARG A 47 -6.66 0.55 -13.80
N SER A 48 -6.02 0.27 -14.93
CA SER A 48 -5.06 -0.85 -15.03
C SER A 48 -3.81 -0.55 -14.20
N VAL A 49 -3.77 -1.11 -12.99
CA VAL A 49 -2.71 -0.93 -12.00
C VAL A 49 -2.25 -2.28 -11.45
N ALA A 50 -0.95 -2.41 -11.23
CA ALA A 50 -0.33 -3.52 -10.51
C ALA A 50 0.59 -2.95 -9.43
N ALA A 51 0.80 -3.68 -8.34
CA ALA A 51 1.71 -3.27 -7.28
C ALA A 51 2.61 -4.42 -6.82
N ALA A 52 3.88 -4.11 -6.58
CA ALA A 52 4.85 -4.97 -5.92
C ALA A 52 5.16 -4.36 -4.54
N MET A 53 4.87 -5.09 -3.46
CA MET A 53 4.90 -4.56 -2.09
C MET A 53 5.94 -5.32 -1.25
N ILE A 54 6.90 -4.59 -0.70
CA ILE A 54 7.82 -5.10 0.32
C ILE A 54 7.29 -4.68 1.70
N PRO A 55 7.13 -5.58 2.68
CA PRO A 55 6.66 -5.18 4.01
C PRO A 55 7.63 -4.17 4.66
N PRO A 56 7.12 -3.11 5.32
CA PRO A 56 7.98 -2.18 6.05
C PRO A 56 8.60 -2.85 7.28
N HIS A 57 9.77 -2.38 7.71
CA HIS A 57 10.44 -2.94 8.90
C HIS A 57 9.67 -2.67 10.20
N LYS A 58 8.88 -1.60 10.23
CA LYS A 58 8.02 -1.23 11.35
C LYS A 58 6.68 -0.77 10.80
N ILE A 59 5.61 -1.25 11.42
CA ILE A 59 4.25 -0.75 11.20
C ILE A 59 4.04 0.37 12.22
N GLN A 60 3.79 1.59 11.74
CA GLN A 60 3.36 2.69 12.59
C GLN A 60 1.84 2.63 12.67
N PHE A 61 1.32 2.36 13.87
CA PHE A 61 -0.11 2.45 14.11
C PHE A 61 -0.44 3.91 14.36
N VAL A 62 -1.26 4.52 13.49
CA VAL A 62 -1.79 5.86 13.75
C VAL A 62 -3.01 5.74 14.66
N ASP A 63 -3.35 6.84 15.35
CA ASP A 63 -4.48 6.87 16.29
C ASP A 63 -5.79 6.41 15.62
N GLU A 64 -5.98 6.75 14.34
CA GLU A 64 -7.12 6.27 13.57
C GLU A 64 -7.20 4.74 13.47
N ASP A 65 -6.08 4.05 13.31
CA ASP A 65 -6.05 2.59 13.20
C ASP A 65 -6.50 1.95 14.51
N ILE A 66 -6.07 2.53 15.62
CA ILE A 66 -6.43 2.09 16.97
C ILE A 66 -7.93 2.31 17.18
N ILE A 67 -8.46 3.49 16.86
CA ILE A 67 -9.87 3.84 17.00
C ILE A 67 -10.74 2.92 16.13
N LYS A 68 -10.37 2.71 14.85
CA LYS A 68 -11.08 1.81 13.94
C LYS A 68 -11.08 0.37 14.46
N SER A 69 -9.95 -0.11 14.95
CA SER A 69 -9.82 -1.44 15.54
C SER A 69 -10.72 -1.61 16.77
N GLN A 70 -10.75 -0.63 17.67
CA GLN A 70 -11.63 -0.63 18.85
C GLN A 70 -13.11 -0.62 18.46
N ARG A 71 -13.51 0.21 17.50
CA ARG A 71 -14.90 0.29 17.03
C ARG A 71 -15.35 -1.03 16.41
N LYS A 72 -14.56 -1.59 15.49
CA LYS A 72 -14.86 -2.87 14.83
C LYS A 72 -14.96 -4.01 15.86
N LYS A 73 -14.08 -4.02 16.86
CA LYS A 73 -14.16 -4.96 17.97
C LYS A 73 -15.49 -4.83 18.73
N LYS A 74 -15.93 -3.61 19.04
CA LYS A 74 -17.20 -3.36 19.71
C LYS A 74 -18.39 -3.84 18.88
N GLU A 75 -18.44 -3.52 17.59
CA GLU A 75 -19.50 -3.98 16.67
C GLU A 75 -19.59 -5.52 16.64
N LEU A 76 -18.45 -6.21 16.53
CA LEU A 76 -18.39 -7.68 16.52
C LEU A 76 -18.96 -8.34 17.80
N PHE A 77 -18.81 -7.69 18.95
CA PHE A 77 -19.33 -8.20 20.24
C PHE A 77 -20.81 -7.89 20.44
N MET A 78 -21.34 -6.85 19.78
CA MET A 78 -22.75 -6.47 19.90
C MET A 78 -23.64 -7.29 18.96
N ASP A 79 -23.13 -7.65 17.77
CA ASP A 79 -23.84 -8.52 16.80
C ASP A 79 -24.03 -9.97 17.30
N GLY A 80 -23.32 -10.38 18.35
CA GLY A 80 -23.44 -11.71 18.96
C GLY A 80 -24.46 -11.83 20.09
N TYR A 81 -25.24 -10.78 20.36
CA TYR A 81 -26.23 -10.72 21.45
C TYR A 81 -27.69 -10.61 21.00
N ASP A 82 -27.98 -10.72 19.70
CA ASP A 82 -29.32 -10.86 19.12
C ASP A 82 -29.69 -12.34 18.85
#